data_AF-A0AAE1ZEU7-F1
#
_entry.id   AF-A0AAE1ZEU7-F1
#
_cell.length_a   1.000
_cell.length_b   1.000
_cell.length_c   1.000
_cell.angle_alpha   90.00
_cell.angle_beta   90.00
_cell.angle_gamma   90.00
#
_symmetry.space_group_name_H-M   'P 1'
#
loop_
_entity.id
_entity.type
_entity.pdbx_description
1 polymer ?
#
loop_
_entity_poly.entity_id
_entity_poly.type
_entity_poly.pdbx_seq_one_letter_code
_entity_poly.pdbx_strand_id
1 'polypeptide(L)'
;MAAVHWLLQILSSLIINMDPLECSKITDNIYNYMPLSHASFCTRRLNLTGQVGCSSSTTGNSGVALFMNESEDIMQTLDSDTSTPFVILASVKHFTNASLMRFFMSTRNVRGLIVFSDDVDGNNDEFSESSKCPNGLYSAYNVTKQCDLDIQWNPAGTDYAYIDWPFPVVLVADANNTIRVL
;
A
#
# COMPACT_ATOMS: atom_id res chain seq x y z
N MET A 1 -10.86 -69.26 4.17
CA MET A 1 -11.11 -68.43 2.98
C MET A 1 -12.16 -67.36 3.23
N ALA A 2 -13.34 -67.69 3.79
CA ALA A 2 -14.38 -66.70 4.09
C ALA A 2 -13.92 -65.56 5.02
N ALA A 3 -13.30 -65.86 6.16
CA ALA A 3 -12.89 -64.85 7.14
C ALA A 3 -11.94 -63.76 6.60
N VAL A 4 -11.06 -64.14 5.65
CA VAL A 4 -10.14 -63.20 4.99
C VAL A 4 -10.90 -62.27 4.04
N HIS A 5 -11.93 -62.80 3.36
CA HIS A 5 -12.82 -62.01 2.52
C HIS A 5 -13.64 -60.99 3.33
N TRP A 6 -14.15 -61.37 4.50
CA TRP A 6 -14.86 -60.47 5.40
C TRP A 6 -13.95 -59.36 5.93
N LEU A 7 -12.72 -59.69 6.33
CA LEU A 7 -11.71 -58.71 6.75
C LEU A 7 -11.38 -57.72 5.64
N LEU A 8 -11.20 -58.19 4.40
CA LEU A 8 -10.92 -57.33 3.25
C LEU A 8 -12.09 -56.40 2.90
N GLN A 9 -13.34 -56.88 3.02
CA GLN A 9 -14.53 -56.04 2.80
C GLN A 9 -14.71 -54.99 3.90
N ILE A 10 -14.44 -55.34 5.16
CA ILE A 10 -14.48 -54.39 6.27
C ILE A 10 -13.38 -53.34 6.08
N LEU A 11 -12.15 -53.75 5.72
CA LEU A 11 -11.05 -52.81 5.47
C LEU A 11 -11.35 -51.89 4.29
N SER A 12 -11.89 -52.40 3.17
CA SER A 12 -12.26 -51.56 2.03
C SER A 12 -13.36 -50.58 2.41
N SER A 13 -14.35 -51.00 3.19
CA SER A 13 -15.41 -50.11 3.65
C SER A 13 -14.90 -49.01 4.60
N LEU A 14 -13.90 -49.29 5.44
CA LEU A 14 -13.27 -48.25 6.28
C LEU A 14 -12.49 -47.22 5.44
N ILE A 15 -11.83 -47.66 4.37
CA ILE A 15 -11.02 -46.78 3.51
C ILE A 15 -11.91 -45.89 2.63
N ILE A 16 -13.09 -46.38 2.21
CA ILE A 16 -14.01 -45.63 1.33
C ILE A 16 -14.82 -44.57 2.11
N ASN A 17 -15.02 -44.74 3.43
CA ASN A 17 -15.76 -43.77 4.27
C ASN A 17 -14.87 -42.68 4.90
N MET A 18 -13.58 -42.64 4.57
CA MET A 18 -12.75 -41.48 4.90
C MET A 18 -12.93 -40.45 3.79
N ASP A 19 -14.05 -39.73 3.80
CA ASP A 19 -14.14 -38.47 3.06
C ASP A 19 -12.98 -37.58 3.54
N PRO A 20 -12.13 -37.06 2.64
CA PRO A 20 -11.14 -36.09 3.04
C PRO A 20 -11.91 -34.88 3.56
N LEU A 21 -11.85 -34.67 4.89
CA LEU A 21 -12.27 -33.40 5.47
C LEU A 21 -11.43 -32.33 4.78
N GLU A 22 -12.02 -31.59 3.85
CA GLU A 22 -11.41 -30.37 3.34
C GLU A 22 -11.31 -29.43 4.54
N CYS A 23 -10.14 -29.44 5.19
CA CYS A 23 -9.74 -28.39 6.11
C CYS A 23 -9.59 -27.11 5.30
N SER A 24 -10.70 -26.47 4.95
CA SER A 24 -10.68 -25.08 4.52
C SER A 24 -10.14 -24.27 5.68
N LYS A 25 -9.05 -23.55 5.44
CA LYS A 25 -8.48 -22.72 6.49
C LYS A 25 -9.47 -21.58 6.73
N ILE A 26 -9.97 -21.46 7.96
CA ILE A 26 -10.85 -20.35 8.37
C ILE A 26 -10.23 -18.99 7.99
N THR A 27 -8.90 -18.91 7.96
CA THR A 27 -8.16 -17.72 7.49
C THR A 27 -8.56 -17.26 6.10
N ASP A 28 -8.84 -18.19 5.19
CA ASP A 28 -9.11 -17.88 3.79
C ASP A 28 -10.54 -17.36 3.60
N ASN A 29 -11.42 -17.58 4.59
CA ASN A 29 -12.75 -16.98 4.67
C ASN A 29 -12.76 -15.60 5.34
N ILE A 30 -11.69 -15.24 6.06
CA ILE A 30 -11.58 -13.98 6.82
C ILE A 30 -10.67 -12.98 6.10
N TYR A 31 -9.55 -13.45 5.56
CA TYR A 31 -8.52 -12.63 4.97
C TYR A 31 -8.45 -12.85 3.46
N ASN A 32 -8.49 -11.75 2.73
CA ASN A 32 -8.10 -11.73 1.33
C ASN A 32 -6.66 -11.18 1.24
N TYR A 33 -5.70 -12.05 0.94
CA TYR A 33 -4.30 -11.68 0.82
C TYR A 33 -4.01 -11.16 -0.58
N MET A 34 -3.48 -9.93 -0.65
CA MET A 34 -3.01 -9.38 -1.92
C MET A 34 -1.68 -10.06 -2.34
N PRO A 35 -1.57 -10.56 -3.57
CA PRO A 35 -0.32 -11.11 -4.08
C PRO A 35 0.80 -10.06 -4.06
N LEU A 36 1.98 -10.45 -3.56
CA LEU A 36 3.15 -9.57 -3.54
C LEU A 36 3.59 -9.13 -4.94
N SER A 37 3.27 -9.91 -5.97
CA SER A 37 3.53 -9.55 -7.37
C SER A 37 2.79 -8.30 -7.84
N HIS A 38 1.70 -7.91 -7.17
CA HIS A 38 0.88 -6.75 -7.52
C HIS A 38 1.08 -5.56 -6.57
N ALA A 39 1.97 -5.71 -5.58
CA ALA A 39 2.18 -4.75 -4.52
C ALA A 39 3.63 -4.25 -4.48
N SER A 40 3.81 -2.94 -4.41
CA SER A 40 5.11 -2.30 -4.14
C SER A 40 5.04 -1.54 -2.83
N PHE A 41 5.98 -1.83 -1.93
CA PHE A 41 5.96 -1.29 -0.57
C PHE A 41 6.95 -0.12 -0.45
N CYS A 42 6.50 0.99 0.12
CA CYS A 42 7.40 2.03 0.57
C CYS A 42 8.24 1.51 1.75
N THR A 43 9.56 1.72 1.69
CA THR A 43 10.51 1.21 2.67
C THR A 43 11.27 2.35 3.35
N ARG A 44 11.60 2.17 4.63
CA ARG A 44 12.39 3.14 5.38
C ARG A 44 13.83 3.13 4.90
N ARG A 45 14.35 4.31 4.60
CA ARG A 45 15.76 4.57 4.28
C ARG A 45 16.31 5.54 5.31
N LEU A 46 17.58 5.37 5.68
CA LEU A 46 18.26 6.23 6.64
C LEU A 46 19.18 7.19 5.90
N ASN A 47 19.24 8.43 6.36
CA ASN A 47 20.27 9.39 5.99
C ASN A 47 21.08 9.78 7.23
N LEU A 48 22.13 10.59 7.07
CA LEU A 48 23.02 10.97 8.19
C LEU A 48 22.29 11.71 9.33
N THR A 49 21.18 12.37 9.04
CA THR A 49 20.47 13.27 9.97
C THR A 49 19.12 12.74 10.43
N GLY A 50 18.68 11.58 9.93
CA GLY A 50 17.32 11.08 10.16
C GLY A 50 16.93 9.95 9.23
N GLN A 51 15.64 9.89 8.94
CA GLN A 51 15.01 8.82 8.17
C GLN A 51 14.06 9.40 7.12
N VAL A 52 13.83 8.63 6.07
CA VAL A 52 12.82 8.89 5.03
C VAL A 52 12.13 7.57 4.66
N GLY A 53 11.03 7.64 3.94
CA GLY A 53 10.22 6.48 3.54
C GLY A 53 9.23 6.06 4.63
N CYS A 54 8.89 4.78 4.66
CA CYS A 54 7.75 4.28 5.42
C CYS A 54 8.06 2.98 6.17
N SER A 55 7.28 2.67 7.19
CA SER A 55 7.28 1.36 7.87
C SER A 55 5.94 1.11 8.54
N SER A 56 5.56 -0.16 8.64
CA SER A 56 4.50 -0.58 9.55
C SER A 56 5.01 -0.65 11.00
N SER A 57 4.07 -0.77 11.94
CA SER A 57 4.34 -1.23 13.29
C SER A 57 4.78 -2.70 13.28
N THR A 58 5.34 -3.18 14.39
CA THR A 58 5.80 -4.57 14.54
C THR A 58 4.69 -5.61 14.41
N THR A 59 3.45 -5.24 14.70
CA THR A 59 2.27 -6.12 14.58
C THR A 59 1.40 -5.77 13.36
N GLY A 60 1.91 -4.94 12.46
CA GLY A 60 1.15 -4.42 11.33
C GLY A 60 0.26 -3.22 11.70
N ASN A 61 -0.34 -2.62 10.68
CA ASN A 61 -1.28 -1.53 10.82
C ASN A 61 -2.63 -1.98 10.22
N SER A 62 -3.71 -1.77 10.96
CA SER A 62 -5.06 -2.12 10.53
C SER A 62 -6.03 -0.98 10.82
N GLY A 63 -7.03 -0.82 9.96
CA GLY A 63 -8.08 0.18 10.09
C GLY A 63 -9.20 -0.08 9.09
N VAL A 64 -10.28 0.66 9.22
CA VAL A 64 -11.40 0.65 8.26
C VAL A 64 -10.89 1.22 6.94
N ALA A 65 -11.16 0.52 5.84
CA ALA A 65 -10.80 0.98 4.51
C ALA A 65 -11.71 2.16 4.11
N LEU A 66 -11.12 3.31 3.79
CA LEU A 66 -11.83 4.47 3.24
C LEU A 66 -11.40 4.66 1.79
N PHE A 67 -12.33 4.41 0.87
CA PHE A 67 -12.10 4.60 -0.56
C PHE A 67 -12.31 6.06 -0.96
N MET A 68 -11.32 6.63 -1.63
CA MET A 68 -11.35 8.02 -2.05
C MET A 68 -12.00 8.19 -3.41
N ASN A 69 -13.28 8.57 -3.39
CA ASN A 69 -14.00 9.10 -4.55
C ASN A 69 -13.78 10.61 -4.69
N GLU A 70 -14.15 11.37 -3.66
CA GLU A 70 -13.99 12.82 -3.57
C GLU A 70 -13.19 13.19 -2.31
N SER A 71 -12.20 14.06 -2.44
CA SER A 71 -11.26 14.36 -1.33
C SER A 71 -11.90 15.10 -0.16
N GLU A 72 -12.91 15.93 -0.41
CA GLU A 72 -13.57 16.75 0.63
C GLU A 72 -14.36 15.89 1.63
N ASP A 73 -15.06 14.87 1.14
CA ASP A 73 -15.83 13.94 1.96
C ASP A 73 -14.94 13.13 2.93
N ILE A 74 -13.74 12.74 2.48
CA ILE A 74 -12.78 12.04 3.33
C ILE A 74 -12.22 12.96 4.42
N MET A 75 -11.89 14.21 4.09
CA MET A 75 -11.38 15.15 5.10
C MET A 75 -12.43 15.37 6.20
N GLN A 76 -13.69 15.57 5.82
CA GLN A 76 -14.78 15.70 6.79
C GLN A 76 -14.99 14.43 7.63
N THR A 77 -14.87 13.25 7.02
CA THR A 77 -14.96 11.98 7.74
C THR A 77 -13.84 11.84 8.78
N LEU A 78 -12.61 12.16 8.39
CA LEU A 78 -11.45 12.09 9.27
C LEU A 78 -11.48 13.14 10.40
N ASP A 79 -12.04 14.32 10.14
CA ASP A 79 -12.20 15.37 11.16
C ASP A 79 -13.34 15.05 12.15
N SER A 80 -14.42 14.43 11.68
CA SER A 80 -15.59 14.11 12.51
C SER A 80 -15.41 12.86 13.37
N ASP A 81 -14.65 11.86 12.90
CA ASP A 81 -14.30 10.67 13.67
C ASP A 81 -12.80 10.60 13.91
N THR A 82 -12.37 11.01 15.10
CA THR A 82 -10.96 10.98 15.52
C THR A 82 -10.55 9.68 16.23
N SER A 83 -11.50 8.76 16.44
CA SER A 83 -11.32 7.55 17.24
C SER A 83 -11.08 6.30 16.39
N THR A 84 -11.74 6.22 15.23
CA THR A 84 -11.65 5.06 14.35
C THR A 84 -10.35 5.09 13.57
N PRO A 85 -9.53 4.01 13.59
CA PRO A 85 -8.36 3.90 12.73
C PRO A 85 -8.78 3.66 11.29
N PHE A 86 -8.22 4.42 10.35
CA PHE A 86 -8.52 4.31 8.93
C PHE A 86 -7.30 3.92 8.09
N VAL A 87 -7.52 3.14 7.04
CA VAL A 87 -6.56 2.92 5.96
C VAL A 87 -7.15 3.56 4.71
N ILE A 88 -6.47 4.56 4.16
CA ILE A 88 -6.96 5.31 3.01
C ILE A 88 -6.60 4.57 1.72
N LEU A 89 -7.57 4.41 0.83
CA LEU A 89 -7.37 3.93 -0.53
C LEU A 89 -7.47 5.14 -1.45
N ALA A 90 -6.35 5.51 -2.09
CA ALA A 90 -6.19 6.68 -2.92
C ALA A 90 -5.77 6.32 -4.34
N SER A 91 -6.36 6.94 -5.36
CA SER A 91 -5.80 6.82 -6.71
C SER A 91 -4.49 7.61 -6.84
N VAL A 92 -3.66 7.29 -7.84
CA VAL A 92 -2.40 8.02 -8.11
C VAL A 92 -2.64 9.53 -8.25
N LYS A 93 -3.74 9.95 -8.86
CA LYS A 93 -4.11 11.37 -8.99
C LYS A 93 -4.27 12.06 -7.63
N HIS A 94 -4.83 11.38 -6.64
CA HIS A 94 -4.95 11.94 -5.31
C HIS A 94 -3.63 11.89 -4.56
N PHE A 95 -2.82 10.85 -4.80
CA PHE A 95 -1.50 10.71 -4.19
C PHE A 95 -0.55 11.86 -4.57
N THR A 96 -0.63 12.37 -5.80
CA THR A 96 0.20 13.51 -6.23
C THR A 96 -0.20 14.85 -5.61
N ASN A 97 -1.39 14.93 -4.97
CA ASN A 97 -1.84 16.13 -4.28
C ASN A 97 -1.10 16.31 -2.93
N ALA A 98 -0.07 17.15 -2.94
CA ALA A 98 0.77 17.40 -1.77
C ALA A 98 0.01 17.98 -0.55
N SER A 99 -1.05 18.77 -0.77
CA SER A 99 -1.85 19.32 0.33
C SER A 99 -2.65 18.23 1.02
N LEU A 100 -3.23 17.31 0.23
CA LEU A 100 -3.98 16.17 0.74
C LEU A 100 -3.07 15.18 1.48
N MET A 101 -1.90 14.87 0.92
CA MET A 101 -0.92 14.00 1.60
C MET A 101 -0.44 14.60 2.92
N ARG A 102 -0.20 15.92 2.97
CA ARG A 102 0.13 16.61 4.23
C ARG A 102 -0.98 16.52 5.26
N PHE A 103 -2.24 16.66 4.85
CA PHE A 103 -3.38 16.46 5.73
C PHE A 103 -3.35 15.04 6.32
N PHE A 104 -3.29 13.99 5.49
CA PHE A 104 -3.24 12.61 5.97
C PHE A 104 -2.08 12.34 6.93
N MET A 105 -0.88 12.86 6.65
CA MET A 105 0.27 12.72 7.57
C MET A 105 0.05 13.40 8.93
N SER A 106 -0.71 14.50 8.97
CA SER A 106 -1.02 15.20 10.21
C SER A 106 -2.20 14.58 10.99
N THR A 107 -3.01 13.77 10.32
CA THR A 107 -4.22 13.16 10.87
C THR A 107 -3.89 11.88 11.67
N ARG A 108 -4.11 11.94 12.98
CA ARG A 108 -3.67 10.90 13.96
C ARG A 108 -4.24 9.51 13.71
N ASN A 109 -5.48 9.43 13.21
CA ASN A 109 -6.20 8.16 13.05
C ASN A 109 -6.00 7.51 11.67
N VAL A 110 -5.23 8.13 10.77
CA VAL A 110 -4.75 7.46 9.55
C VAL A 110 -3.65 6.46 9.93
N ARG A 111 -3.85 5.19 9.57
CA ARG A 111 -2.96 4.06 9.90
C ARG A 111 -2.21 3.49 8.72
N GLY A 112 -2.60 3.84 7.50
CA GLY A 112 -1.96 3.37 6.27
C GLY A 112 -2.55 4.05 5.04
N LEU A 113 -1.79 3.98 3.96
CA LEU A 113 -2.19 4.50 2.66
C LEU A 113 -1.95 3.42 1.60
N ILE A 114 -2.99 3.10 0.84
CA ILE A 114 -2.94 2.22 -0.32
C ILE A 114 -3.16 3.11 -1.54
N VAL A 115 -2.15 3.19 -2.40
CA VAL A 115 -2.21 3.93 -3.66
C VAL A 115 -2.51 2.94 -4.77
N PHE A 116 -3.46 3.25 -5.65
CA PHE A 116 -3.79 2.40 -6.79
C PHE A 116 -3.86 3.20 -8.08
N SER A 117 -3.57 2.54 -9.19
CA SER A 117 -3.73 3.13 -10.52
C SER A 117 -5.08 2.70 -11.08
N ASP A 118 -5.96 3.67 -11.31
CA ASP A 118 -7.12 3.46 -12.17
C ASP A 118 -6.63 3.58 -13.60
N ASP A 119 -6.75 2.53 -14.42
CA ASP A 119 -6.39 2.54 -15.85
C ASP A 119 -7.32 3.47 -16.66
N VAL A 120 -7.27 4.77 -16.38
CA VAL A 120 -8.07 5.78 -17.05
C VAL A 120 -7.14 6.90 -17.49
N ASP A 121 -6.69 6.76 -18.74
CA ASP A 121 -6.21 7.80 -19.63
C ASP A 121 -5.28 8.88 -19.05
N GLY A 122 -3.99 8.74 -19.38
CA GLY A 122 -3.15 9.87 -19.80
C GLY A 122 -3.22 11.14 -18.95
N ASN A 123 -3.18 11.00 -17.62
CA ASN A 123 -3.23 12.17 -16.76
C ASN A 123 -1.88 12.91 -16.86
N ASN A 124 -1.90 14.08 -17.49
CA ASN A 124 -0.77 14.98 -17.80
C ASN A 124 -0.12 15.63 -16.55
N ASP A 125 -0.23 15.00 -15.38
CA ASP A 125 0.37 15.53 -14.17
C ASP A 125 1.85 15.11 -14.15
N GLU A 126 2.73 16.07 -14.46
CA GLU A 126 4.17 15.89 -14.34
C GLU A 126 4.53 15.57 -12.87
N PHE A 127 4.80 14.29 -12.58
CA PHE A 127 5.20 13.82 -11.26
C PHE A 127 6.57 13.14 -11.31
N SER A 128 7.46 13.57 -10.45
CA SER A 128 8.67 12.84 -10.09
C SER A 128 8.81 12.80 -8.57
N GLU A 129 8.98 11.61 -8.00
CA GLU A 129 9.26 11.44 -6.57
C GLU A 129 10.60 12.06 -6.12
N SER A 130 11.53 12.24 -7.07
CA SER A 130 12.84 12.84 -6.80
C SER A 130 12.75 14.36 -6.61
N SER A 131 13.85 14.95 -6.16
CA SER A 131 14.00 16.39 -5.99
C SER A 131 14.15 17.11 -7.33
N LYS A 132 13.92 18.43 -7.32
CA LYS A 132 14.19 19.31 -8.46
C LYS A 132 15.66 19.40 -8.87
N CYS A 133 16.57 19.17 -7.92
CA CYS A 133 18.01 19.13 -8.13
C CYS A 133 18.63 17.86 -7.51
N PRO A 134 18.51 16.69 -8.16
CA PRO A 134 19.01 15.43 -7.63
C PRO A 134 20.51 15.50 -7.31
N ASN A 135 20.89 14.99 -6.13
CA ASN A 135 22.28 14.95 -5.65
C ASN A 135 23.02 16.30 -5.59
N GLY A 136 22.32 17.43 -5.62
CA GLY A 136 22.95 18.75 -5.65
C GLY A 136 23.95 18.97 -4.50
N LEU A 137 23.60 18.59 -3.28
CA LEU A 137 24.49 18.72 -2.11
C LEU A 137 25.74 17.84 -2.17
N TYR A 138 25.76 16.82 -3.03
CA TYR A 138 26.84 15.84 -3.17
C TYR A 138 27.66 16.01 -4.45
N SER A 139 27.38 17.06 -5.22
CA SER A 139 28.13 17.34 -6.44
C SER A 139 29.49 17.98 -6.15
N ALA A 140 30.39 17.97 -7.13
CA ALA A 140 31.63 18.76 -7.10
C ALA A 140 31.40 20.27 -7.35
N TYR A 141 30.18 20.68 -7.74
CA TYR A 141 29.83 22.06 -8.08
C TYR A 141 29.17 22.78 -6.91
N ASN A 142 29.23 24.12 -6.92
CA ASN A 142 28.48 24.92 -5.95
C ASN A 142 26.97 24.74 -6.16
N VAL A 143 26.23 24.44 -5.10
CA VAL A 143 24.80 24.10 -5.16
C VAL A 143 23.95 25.20 -5.82
N THR A 144 24.18 26.45 -5.47
CA THR A 144 23.49 27.61 -6.06
C THR A 144 23.74 27.67 -7.57
N LYS A 145 24.98 27.38 -8.01
CA LYS A 145 25.35 27.44 -9.43
C LYS A 145 24.78 26.30 -10.29
N GLN A 146 24.33 25.20 -9.69
CA GLN A 146 23.82 24.05 -10.45
C GLN A 146 22.33 23.78 -10.21
N CYS A 147 21.77 24.27 -9.09
CA CYS A 147 20.39 24.03 -8.69
C CYS A 147 19.54 25.30 -8.82
N ASP A 148 20.12 26.49 -8.66
CA ASP A 148 19.43 27.77 -8.90
C ASP A 148 19.64 28.21 -10.35
N LEU A 149 19.28 27.31 -11.27
CA LEU A 149 19.29 27.53 -12.70
C LEU A 149 17.90 27.98 -13.17
N ASP A 150 17.84 28.78 -14.25
CA ASP A 150 16.59 29.12 -14.91
C ASP A 150 15.84 27.87 -15.41
N ILE A 151 16.58 26.81 -15.76
CA ILE A 151 16.06 25.50 -16.12
C ILE A 151 16.48 24.49 -15.06
N GLN A 152 15.51 23.97 -14.32
CA GLN A 152 15.74 22.93 -13.32
C GLN A 152 16.03 21.58 -13.99
N TRP A 153 16.92 20.78 -13.38
CA TRP A 153 17.24 19.42 -13.86
C TRP A 153 16.02 18.51 -13.88
N ASN A 154 15.10 18.70 -12.93
CA ASN A 154 13.88 17.92 -12.81
C ASN A 154 12.72 18.84 -12.39
N PRO A 155 12.09 19.57 -13.33
CA PRO A 155 11.04 20.55 -13.00
C PRO A 155 9.82 19.91 -12.31
N ALA A 156 9.53 18.65 -12.64
CA ALA A 156 8.48 17.81 -12.06
C ALA A 156 8.82 17.25 -10.66
N GLY A 157 9.99 17.58 -10.11
CA GLY A 157 10.45 17.06 -8.82
C GLY A 157 9.56 17.50 -7.66
N THR A 158 9.10 16.53 -6.87
CA THR A 158 8.15 16.72 -5.76
C THR A 158 8.74 16.41 -4.38
N ASP A 159 9.95 15.83 -4.34
CA ASP A 159 10.62 15.38 -3.11
C ASP A 159 9.89 14.27 -2.33
N TYR A 160 8.90 13.58 -2.92
CA TYR A 160 8.15 12.51 -2.26
C TYR A 160 9.03 11.34 -1.78
N ALA A 161 10.14 11.06 -2.47
CA ALA A 161 11.10 10.04 -2.07
C ALA A 161 11.84 10.37 -0.75
N TYR A 162 11.76 11.62 -0.28
CA TYR A 162 12.42 12.11 0.93
C TYR A 162 11.45 12.37 2.09
N ILE A 163 10.16 12.05 1.93
CA ILE A 163 9.17 12.17 3.00
C ILE A 163 9.36 11.04 4.01
N ASP A 164 9.39 11.36 5.31
CA ASP A 164 9.23 10.38 6.39
C ASP A 164 7.75 10.19 6.71
N TRP A 165 7.17 9.11 6.19
CA TRP A 165 5.75 8.83 6.34
C TRP A 165 5.46 8.24 7.73
N PRO A 166 4.43 8.74 8.44
CA PRO A 166 4.08 8.25 9.77
C PRO A 166 3.35 6.89 9.76
N PHE A 167 3.02 6.38 8.57
CA PHE A 167 2.32 5.11 8.34
C PHE A 167 2.88 4.39 7.12
N PRO A 168 2.62 3.08 6.95
CA PRO A 168 2.99 2.35 5.74
C PRO A 168 2.22 2.87 4.51
N VAL A 169 2.93 2.97 3.38
CA VAL A 169 2.39 3.31 2.08
C VAL A 169 2.63 2.14 1.12
N VAL A 170 1.60 1.71 0.41
CA VAL A 170 1.66 0.58 -0.53
C VAL A 170 1.07 0.99 -1.86
N LEU A 171 1.80 0.78 -2.96
CA LEU A 171 1.29 0.90 -4.31
C LEU A 171 0.73 -0.44 -4.78
N VAL A 172 -0.47 -0.43 -5.36
CA VAL A 172 -1.16 -1.57 -5.94
C VAL A 172 -1.28 -1.34 -7.43
N ALA A 173 -0.56 -2.15 -8.22
CA ALA A 173 -0.43 -1.94 -9.66
C ALA A 173 -1.63 -2.44 -10.46
N ASP A 174 -2.35 -3.45 -9.97
CA ASP A 174 -3.51 -4.05 -10.65
C ASP A 174 -4.77 -3.89 -9.78
N ALA A 175 -5.27 -2.65 -9.71
CA ALA A 175 -6.42 -2.30 -8.89
C ALA A 175 -7.68 -3.10 -9.28
N ASN A 176 -7.93 -3.26 -10.57
CA ASN A 176 -9.12 -3.92 -11.10
C ASN A 176 -9.25 -5.39 -10.65
N ASN A 177 -8.12 -6.12 -10.52
CA ASN A 177 -8.16 -7.50 -10.05
C ASN A 177 -7.99 -7.65 -8.53
N THR A 178 -7.46 -6.63 -7.83
CA THR A 178 -7.12 -6.73 -6.40
C THR A 178 -8.04 -5.95 -5.47
N ILE A 179 -8.53 -4.78 -5.88
CA ILE A 179 -9.43 -3.92 -5.11
C ILE A 179 -10.84 -4.08 -5.70
N ARG A 180 -11.58 -5.07 -5.20
CA ARG A 180 -13.01 -5.21 -5.53
C ARG A 180 -13.81 -4.39 -4.53
N VAL A 181 -14.32 -3.24 -4.95
CA VAL A 181 -15.37 -2.55 -4.22
C VAL A 181 -16.63 -3.41 -4.35
N LEU A 182 -17.09 -3.97 -3.23
CA LEU A 182 -18.35 -4.73 -3.15
C LEU A 182 -19.55 -3.78 -3.13
#